data_AF-A0A0C9ZCS3-F1
#
_entry.id   AF-A0A0C9ZCS3-F1
#
_cell.length_a   1.000
_cell.length_b   1.000
_cell.length_c   1.000
_cell.angle_alpha   90.00
_cell.angle_beta   90.00
_cell.angle_gamma   90.00
#
_symmetry.space_group_name_H-M   'P 1'
#
loop_
_entity.id
_entity.type
_entity.pdbx_description
1 polymer ?
#
loop_
_entity_poly.entity_id
_entity_poly.type
_entity_poly.pdbx_seq_one_letter_code
_entity_poly.pdbx_strand_id
1 'polypeptide(L)'
;MNPSPGAPKTLKPQDFPLYLPSALNHLDCNHRLMKHEWKLWQAQAHDALNELCSHLRLCSHIYKFKDKNLRGQAASTHAQNLIARVEAKKDAAVAKYRCARQAIESLSCRLDEVGWEATLRPLRHKDIWPMGDFTGDHTQGTGTISWIWLTTNVDTSSSENESVQDCVQIEWCKARARAARWSEEVELLAEEMR
;
A
#
# COMPACT_ATOMS: atom_id res chain seq x y z
N MET A 1 7.69 20.61 56.36
CA MET A 1 6.46 19.86 56.06
C MET A 1 6.64 19.24 54.68
N ASN A 2 6.87 17.94 54.60
CA ASN A 2 7.00 17.22 53.32
C ASN A 2 5.61 16.96 52.73
N PRO A 3 5.40 17.09 51.41
CA PRO A 3 4.11 16.79 50.79
C PRO A 3 3.83 15.28 50.78
N SER A 4 2.57 14.96 51.06
CA SER A 4 1.95 13.63 51.18
C SER A 4 2.14 12.76 49.92
N PRO A 5 2.30 11.43 50.05
CA PRO A 5 2.47 10.52 48.92
C PRO A 5 1.17 10.46 48.10
N GLY A 6 1.27 10.74 46.79
CA GLY A 6 0.13 10.73 45.88
C GLY A 6 -0.59 9.39 45.88
N ALA A 7 -1.91 9.43 46.08
CA ALA A 7 -2.78 8.27 46.02
C ALA A 7 -2.59 7.49 44.69
N PRO A 8 -2.71 6.15 44.69
CA PRO A 8 -2.62 5.36 43.47
C PRO A 8 -3.73 5.80 42.52
N LYS A 9 -3.34 6.28 41.33
CA LYS A 9 -4.28 6.67 40.28
C LYS A 9 -5.10 5.44 39.90
N THR A 10 -6.41 5.48 40.17
CA THR A 10 -7.35 4.45 39.73
C THR A 10 -7.50 4.56 38.21
N LEU A 11 -7.00 3.56 37.49
CA LEU A 11 -7.15 3.46 36.04
C LEU A 11 -8.64 3.25 35.72
N LYS A 12 -9.18 4.04 34.79
CA LYS A 12 -10.57 3.84 34.35
C LYS A 12 -10.64 2.56 33.50
N PRO A 13 -11.79 1.86 33.45
CA PRO A 13 -11.96 0.66 32.62
C PRO A 13 -11.53 0.85 31.15
N GLN A 14 -11.72 2.04 30.60
CA GLN A 14 -11.34 2.42 29.23
C GLN A 14 -9.83 2.62 29.00
N ASP A 15 -9.05 2.77 30.08
CA ASP A 15 -7.60 2.97 30.01
C ASP A 15 -6.85 1.63 30.11
N PHE A 16 -7.57 0.51 30.30
CA PHE A 16 -6.96 -0.80 30.31
C PHE A 16 -6.56 -1.23 28.89
N PRO A 17 -5.30 -1.63 28.67
CA PRO A 17 -4.85 -2.10 27.38
C PRO A 17 -5.61 -3.38 27.01
N LEU A 18 -6.38 -3.31 25.92
CA LEU A 18 -7.03 -4.48 25.35
C LEU A 18 -6.02 -5.23 24.47
N TYR A 19 -5.56 -6.37 24.95
CA TYR A 19 -4.63 -7.21 24.18
C TYR A 19 -5.38 -8.13 23.23
N LEU A 20 -4.93 -8.16 21.98
CA LEU A 20 -5.38 -9.14 21.01
C LEU A 20 -4.54 -10.43 21.12
N PRO A 21 -5.06 -11.60 20.69
CA PRO A 21 -4.30 -12.85 20.73
C PRO A 21 -2.95 -12.80 20.00
N SER A 22 -2.78 -11.99 18.96
CA SER A 22 -1.46 -11.73 18.32
C SER A 22 -0.42 -11.06 19.21
N ALA A 23 -0.85 -10.29 20.22
CA ALA A 23 0.02 -9.66 21.21
C ALA A 23 0.34 -10.58 22.40
N LEU A 24 -0.41 -11.68 22.55
CA LEU A 24 -0.30 -12.64 23.63
C LEU A 24 0.41 -13.91 23.12
N ASN A 25 1.72 -13.81 22.92
CA ASN A 25 2.54 -14.89 22.34
C ASN A 25 2.70 -16.13 23.25
N HIS A 26 2.44 -15.99 24.55
CA HIS A 26 2.71 -17.04 25.56
C HIS A 26 1.47 -17.59 26.26
N LEU A 27 0.27 -17.17 25.84
CA LEU A 27 -0.99 -17.59 26.45
C LEU A 27 -1.81 -18.41 25.46
N ASP A 28 -2.36 -19.52 25.94
CA ASP A 28 -3.32 -20.33 25.21
C ASP A 28 -4.62 -19.53 25.03
N CYS A 29 -4.76 -18.91 23.86
CA CYS A 29 -5.98 -18.21 23.50
C CYS A 29 -6.95 -19.17 22.79
N ASN A 30 -8.25 -18.88 22.89
CA ASN A 30 -9.27 -19.69 22.22
C ASN A 30 -9.05 -19.68 20.69
N HIS A 31 -8.96 -20.86 20.09
CA HIS A 31 -8.75 -21.05 18.64
C HIS A 31 -9.78 -20.31 17.77
N ARG A 32 -11.05 -20.21 18.20
CA ARG A 32 -12.08 -19.46 17.48
C ARG A 32 -11.74 -17.96 17.42
N LEU A 33 -11.26 -17.41 18.53
CA LEU A 33 -10.89 -16.00 18.62
C LEU A 33 -9.69 -15.70 17.72
N MET A 34 -8.68 -16.58 17.71
CA MET A 34 -7.54 -16.47 16.79
C MET A 34 -7.98 -16.51 15.32
N LYS A 35 -8.94 -17.36 14.95
CA LYS A 35 -9.52 -17.39 13.59
C LYS A 35 -10.23 -16.09 13.21
N HIS A 36 -10.96 -15.47 14.13
CA HIS A 36 -11.60 -14.18 13.88
C HIS A 36 -10.57 -13.06 13.75
N GLU A 37 -9.58 -13.05 14.63
CA GLU A 37 -8.49 -12.07 14.58
C GLU A 37 -7.68 -12.20 13.29
N TRP A 38 -7.40 -13.43 12.84
CA TRP A 38 -6.76 -13.68 11.55
C TRP A 38 -7.51 -13.02 10.40
N LYS A 39 -8.83 -13.24 10.30
CA LYS A 39 -9.67 -12.63 9.26
C LYS A 39 -9.67 -11.11 9.34
N LEU A 40 -9.70 -10.57 10.56
CA LEU A 40 -9.60 -9.13 10.79
C LEU A 40 -8.27 -8.58 10.25
N TRP A 41 -7.15 -9.21 10.59
CA TRP A 41 -5.84 -8.76 10.10
C TRP A 41 -5.68 -8.92 8.60
N GLN A 42 -6.22 -9.99 8.02
CA GLN A 42 -6.22 -10.18 6.58
C GLN A 42 -6.98 -9.04 5.89
N ALA A 43 -8.20 -8.74 6.33
CA ALA A 43 -8.97 -7.61 5.82
C ALA A 43 -8.23 -6.28 5.99
N GLN A 44 -7.68 -6.03 7.19
CA GLN A 44 -6.93 -4.81 7.48
C GLN A 44 -5.67 -4.66 6.63
N ALA A 45 -5.01 -5.77 6.27
CA ALA A 45 -3.87 -5.76 5.36
C ALA A 45 -4.28 -5.42 3.93
N HIS A 46 -5.38 -6.01 3.42
CA HIS A 46 -5.92 -5.68 2.10
C HIS A 46 -6.39 -4.22 2.03
N ASP A 47 -7.11 -3.73 3.03
CA ASP A 47 -7.53 -2.32 3.12
C ASP A 47 -6.33 -1.38 3.14
N ALA A 48 -5.29 -1.70 3.92
CA ALA A 48 -4.06 -0.89 3.96
C ALA A 48 -3.33 -0.85 2.61
N LEU A 49 -3.35 -1.94 1.83
CA LEU A 49 -2.81 -1.95 0.46
C LEU A 49 -3.65 -1.09 -0.49
N ASN A 50 -4.98 -1.16 -0.40
CA ASN A 50 -5.88 -0.30 -1.19
C ASN A 50 -5.67 1.17 -0.87
N GLU A 51 -5.63 1.54 0.42
CA GLU A 51 -5.31 2.89 0.90
C GLU A 51 -3.95 3.36 0.35
N LEU A 52 -2.93 2.50 0.39
CA LEU A 52 -1.59 2.79 -0.14
C LEU A 52 -1.62 3.07 -1.65
N CYS A 53 -2.26 2.20 -2.43
CA CYS A 53 -2.40 2.38 -3.88
C CYS A 53 -3.15 3.68 -4.23
N SER A 54 -4.25 3.97 -3.53
CA SER A 54 -5.00 5.21 -3.66
C SER A 54 -4.14 6.45 -3.37
N HIS A 55 -3.33 6.42 -2.30
CA HIS A 55 -2.42 7.52 -1.96
C HIS A 55 -1.29 7.70 -2.97
N LEU A 56 -0.70 6.60 -3.47
CA LEU A 56 0.32 6.66 -4.52
C LEU A 56 -0.22 7.29 -5.80
N ARG A 57 -1.43 6.91 -6.21
CA ARG A 57 -2.12 7.50 -7.36
C ARG A 57 -2.36 9.00 -7.18
N LEU A 58 -2.86 9.39 -6.01
CA LEU A 58 -3.11 10.79 -5.68
C LEU A 58 -1.80 11.61 -5.72
N CYS A 59 -0.70 11.09 -5.15
CA CYS A 59 0.60 11.73 -5.24
C CYS A 59 1.02 11.94 -6.70
N SER A 60 0.98 10.89 -7.54
CA SER A 60 1.36 11.02 -8.95
C SER A 60 0.52 12.07 -9.68
N HIS A 61 -0.79 12.11 -9.42
CA HIS A 61 -1.65 13.14 -10.00
C HIS A 61 -1.28 14.55 -9.53
N ILE A 62 -1.04 14.75 -8.24
CA ILE A 62 -0.64 16.04 -7.67
C ILE A 62 0.71 16.50 -8.25
N TYR A 63 1.68 15.61 -8.39
CA TYR A 63 2.97 15.95 -9.00
C TYR A 63 2.80 16.41 -10.45
N LYS A 64 2.02 15.67 -11.26
CA LYS A 64 1.70 16.06 -12.65
C LYS A 64 0.94 17.39 -12.73
N PHE A 65 0.01 17.62 -11.81
CA PHE A 65 -0.74 18.88 -11.74
C PHE A 65 0.16 20.05 -11.37
N LYS A 66 1.04 19.88 -10.37
CA LYS A 66 2.01 20.89 -9.94
C LYS A 66 2.92 21.29 -11.09
N ASP A 67 3.49 20.31 -11.78
CA ASP A 67 4.42 20.51 -12.89
C ASP A 67 3.81 21.32 -14.04
N LYS A 68 2.54 21.04 -14.38
CA LYS A 68 1.84 21.69 -15.51
C LYS A 68 1.24 23.05 -15.17
N ASN A 69 0.65 23.19 -13.98
CA ASN A 69 -0.32 24.25 -13.71
C ASN A 69 0.11 25.27 -12.65
N LEU A 70 1.06 24.94 -11.77
CA LEU A 70 1.38 25.81 -10.64
C LEU A 70 2.55 26.74 -10.96
N ARG A 71 2.25 28.04 -11.12
CA ARG A 71 3.23 29.13 -11.22
C ARG A 71 3.11 30.05 -10.02
N GLY A 72 4.25 30.45 -9.42
CA GLY A 72 4.31 31.37 -8.28
C GLY A 72 4.47 30.70 -6.90
N GLN A 73 4.91 31.47 -5.91
CA GLN A 73 5.35 30.95 -4.61
C GLN A 73 4.21 30.46 -3.70
N ALA A 74 3.14 31.24 -3.52
CA ALA A 74 2.06 30.88 -2.59
C ALA A 74 1.35 29.56 -2.96
N ALA A 75 1.04 29.38 -4.25
CA ALA A 75 0.41 28.15 -4.76
C ALA A 75 1.35 26.93 -4.64
N SER A 76 2.67 27.14 -4.78
CA SER A 76 3.68 26.11 -4.54
C SER A 76 3.69 25.64 -3.08
N THR A 77 3.60 26.56 -2.12
CA THR A 77 3.56 26.22 -0.69
C THR A 77 2.31 25.42 -0.33
N HIS A 78 1.14 25.81 -0.82
CA HIS A 78 -0.09 25.05 -0.59
C HIS A 78 -0.03 23.64 -1.19
N ALA A 79 0.52 23.50 -2.40
CA ALA A 79 0.72 22.20 -3.03
C ALA A 79 1.73 21.34 -2.26
N GLN A 80 2.82 21.92 -1.76
CA GLN A 80 3.80 21.19 -0.96
C GLN A 80 3.20 20.70 0.37
N ASN A 81 2.37 21.51 1.03
CA ASN A 81 1.63 21.09 2.22
C ASN A 81 0.64 19.97 1.93
N LEU A 82 -0.03 20.00 0.77
CA LEU A 82 -0.91 18.92 0.34
C LEU A 82 -0.11 17.63 0.08
N ILE A 83 1.03 17.71 -0.60
CA ILE A 83 1.92 16.56 -0.84
C ILE A 83 2.37 15.96 0.49
N ALA A 84 2.87 16.77 1.43
CA ALA A 84 3.33 16.30 2.73
C ALA A 84 2.22 15.57 3.51
N ARG A 85 0.97 16.04 3.44
CA ARG A 85 -0.18 15.35 4.02
C ARG A 85 -0.44 13.99 3.38
N VAL A 86 -0.34 13.88 2.06
CA VAL A 86 -0.56 12.60 1.36
C VAL A 86 0.60 11.63 1.65
N GLU A 87 1.83 12.13 1.73
CA GLU A 87 2.99 11.33 2.15
C GLU A 87 2.84 10.79 3.57
N ALA A 88 2.38 11.60 4.52
CA ALA A 88 2.10 11.13 5.88
C ALA A 88 1.03 10.02 5.90
N LYS A 89 0.00 10.12 5.04
CA LYS A 89 -1.02 9.06 4.90
C LYS A 89 -0.45 7.79 4.26
N LYS A 90 0.41 7.92 3.26
CA LYS A 90 1.16 6.80 2.65
C LYS A 90 1.96 6.07 3.73
N ASP A 91 2.71 6.79 4.55
CA ASP A 91 3.52 6.20 5.61
C ASP A 91 2.67 5.53 6.68
N ALA A 92 1.51 6.11 7.03
CA ALA A 92 0.54 5.49 7.92
C ALA A 92 -0.04 4.18 7.35
N ALA A 93 -0.40 4.16 6.05
CA ALA A 93 -0.90 2.94 5.39
C ALA A 93 0.19 1.85 5.34
N VAL A 94 1.44 2.23 5.06
CA VAL A 94 2.60 1.31 5.12
C VAL A 94 2.77 0.72 6.52
N ALA A 95 2.68 1.55 7.56
CA ALA A 95 2.78 1.09 8.94
C ALA A 95 1.62 0.14 9.32
N LYS A 96 0.39 0.47 8.92
CA LYS A 96 -0.81 -0.35 9.13
C LYS A 96 -0.65 -1.73 8.48
N TYR A 97 -0.18 -1.78 7.23
CA TYR A 97 0.11 -3.04 6.53
C TYR A 97 1.17 -3.88 7.24
N ARG A 98 2.30 -3.26 7.61
CA ARG A 98 3.41 -3.95 8.28
C ARG A 98 2.98 -4.53 9.64
N CYS A 99 2.20 -3.76 10.41
CA CYS A 99 1.64 -4.20 11.68
C CYS A 99 0.69 -5.39 11.49
N ALA A 100 -0.26 -5.28 10.55
CA ALA A 100 -1.19 -6.37 10.25
C ALA A 100 -0.45 -7.64 9.80
N ARG A 101 0.56 -7.51 8.94
CA ARG A 101 1.37 -8.65 8.49
C ARG A 101 2.14 -9.30 9.64
N GLN A 102 2.72 -8.53 10.55
CA GLN A 102 3.41 -9.07 11.73
C GLN A 102 2.46 -9.85 12.64
N ALA A 103 1.22 -9.38 12.81
CA ALA A 103 0.20 -10.08 13.58
C ALA A 103 -0.26 -11.38 12.90
N ILE A 104 -0.39 -11.38 11.57
CA ILE A 104 -0.66 -12.60 10.77
C ILE A 104 0.50 -13.59 10.93
N GLU A 105 1.74 -13.13 10.88
CA GLU A 105 2.93 -13.97 11.05
C GLU A 105 2.92 -14.67 12.43
N SER A 106 2.60 -13.94 13.51
CA SER A 106 2.50 -14.53 14.87
C SER A 106 1.31 -15.48 15.06
N LEU A 107 0.22 -15.26 14.33
CA LEU A 107 -0.93 -16.18 14.31
C LEU A 107 -0.67 -17.42 13.45
N SER A 108 0.10 -17.29 12.36
CA SER A 108 0.37 -18.37 11.41
C SER A 108 1.09 -19.53 12.09
N CYS A 109 2.06 -19.24 12.96
CA CYS A 109 2.78 -20.25 13.74
C CYS A 109 1.86 -21.06 14.69
N ARG A 110 0.66 -20.55 15.00
CA ARG A 110 -0.29 -21.17 15.95
C ARG A 110 -1.50 -21.81 15.26
N LEU A 111 -1.89 -21.29 14.09
CA LEU A 111 -3.07 -21.74 13.36
C LEU A 111 -2.75 -22.72 12.22
N ASP A 112 -1.46 -22.83 11.84
CA ASP A 112 -0.94 -23.67 10.73
C ASP A 112 -1.62 -23.39 9.37
N GLU A 113 -1.98 -22.13 9.14
CA GLU A 113 -2.55 -21.67 7.87
C GLU A 113 -1.44 -21.42 6.84
N VAL A 114 -1.53 -22.07 5.69
CA VAL A 114 -0.50 -22.04 4.62
C VAL A 114 -0.97 -21.21 3.43
N GLY A 115 -0.04 -20.53 2.75
CA GLY A 115 -0.29 -19.86 1.46
C GLY A 115 -0.64 -18.37 1.53
N TRP A 116 -0.84 -17.81 2.72
CA TRP A 116 -1.06 -16.37 2.91
C TRP A 116 0.14 -15.51 2.50
N GLU A 117 1.36 -16.05 2.55
CA GLU A 117 2.58 -15.35 2.14
C GLU A 117 2.59 -15.02 0.63
N ALA A 118 1.89 -15.81 -0.19
CA ALA A 118 1.81 -15.59 -1.63
C ALA A 118 1.03 -14.32 -1.96
N THR A 119 -0.03 -14.03 -1.18
CA THR A 119 -0.92 -12.88 -1.34
C THR A 119 -0.45 -11.67 -0.54
N LEU A 120 0.04 -11.86 0.69
CA LEU A 120 0.49 -10.80 1.60
C LEU A 120 2.02 -10.80 1.74
N ARG A 121 2.69 -10.23 0.74
CA ARG A 121 4.15 -10.22 0.64
C ARG A 121 4.80 -9.12 1.52
N PRO A 122 6.05 -9.31 1.98
CA PRO A 122 6.77 -8.24 2.69
C PRO A 122 6.85 -6.95 1.87
N LEU A 123 6.35 -5.84 2.42
CA LEU A 123 6.34 -4.53 1.75
C LEU A 123 7.71 -3.84 1.86
N ARG A 124 8.53 -3.95 0.82
CA ARG A 124 9.84 -3.31 0.72
C ARG A 124 9.68 -1.88 0.19
N HIS A 125 10.66 -1.03 0.48
CA HIS A 125 10.66 0.34 -0.05
C HIS A 125 10.63 0.36 -1.59
N LYS A 126 11.29 -0.61 -2.23
CA LYS A 126 11.29 -0.79 -3.69
C LYS A 126 9.93 -1.14 -4.29
N ASP A 127 8.96 -1.53 -3.47
CA ASP A 127 7.61 -1.86 -3.94
C ASP A 127 6.69 -0.64 -3.89
N ILE A 128 7.06 0.42 -3.14
CA ILE A 128 6.25 1.60 -2.88
C ILE A 128 6.50 2.63 -3.98
N TRP A 129 5.92 2.40 -5.16
CA TRP A 129 6.02 3.33 -6.28
C TRP A 129 4.67 3.54 -6.97
N PRO A 130 4.38 4.78 -7.39
CA PRO A 130 3.19 5.08 -8.16
C PRO A 130 3.22 4.41 -9.53
N MET A 131 2.04 4.03 -10.00
CA MET A 131 1.84 3.45 -11.31
C MET A 131 2.10 4.48 -12.41
N GLY A 132 2.95 4.13 -13.38
CA GLY A 132 3.21 4.94 -14.58
C GLY A 132 4.22 6.09 -14.43
N ASP A 133 4.80 6.33 -13.25
CA ASP A 133 5.93 7.26 -13.10
C ASP A 133 7.25 6.51 -13.24
N PHE A 134 7.71 6.44 -14.49
CA PHE A 134 9.07 6.05 -14.86
C PHE A 134 10.04 7.18 -14.51
N THR A 135 10.27 7.45 -13.23
CA THR A 135 11.30 8.39 -12.81
C THR A 135 12.52 7.64 -12.30
N GLY A 136 13.60 7.68 -13.09
CA GLY A 136 14.96 7.52 -12.58
C GLY A 136 15.83 6.50 -13.30
N ASP A 137 15.34 5.27 -13.50
CA ASP A 137 16.27 4.16 -13.84
C ASP A 137 15.69 3.05 -14.73
N HIS A 138 14.39 3.11 -15.07
CA HIS A 138 13.76 2.10 -15.93
C HIS A 138 13.39 2.74 -17.26
N THR A 139 14.11 2.37 -18.31
CA THR A 139 13.83 2.71 -19.70
C THR A 139 12.39 2.30 -20.06
N GLN A 140 11.78 2.99 -21.03
CA GLN A 140 10.36 2.87 -21.42
C GLN A 140 9.86 1.46 -21.84
N GLY A 141 10.62 0.38 -21.60
CA GLY A 141 10.27 -1.00 -21.90
C GLY A 141 10.56 -2.04 -20.79
N THR A 142 11.24 -1.70 -19.70
CA THR A 142 11.69 -2.69 -18.69
C THR A 142 11.04 -2.57 -17.31
N GLY A 143 10.18 -1.57 -17.10
CA GLY A 143 9.50 -1.36 -15.82
C GLY A 143 8.49 -2.46 -15.51
N THR A 144 8.73 -3.23 -14.44
CA THR A 144 7.78 -4.21 -13.90
C THR A 144 6.82 -3.50 -12.94
N ILE A 145 5.51 -3.76 -13.06
CA ILE A 145 4.51 -3.22 -12.14
C ILE A 145 4.74 -3.83 -10.74
N SER A 146 4.76 -2.98 -9.70
CA SER A 146 4.89 -3.45 -8.33
C SER A 146 3.73 -4.38 -7.94
N TRP A 147 4.04 -5.43 -7.18
CA TRP A 147 3.08 -6.46 -6.81
C TRP A 147 1.86 -5.92 -6.04
N ILE A 148 2.02 -4.79 -5.34
CA ILE A 148 0.94 -4.13 -4.60
C ILE A 148 -0.26 -3.75 -5.49
N TRP A 149 -0.03 -3.57 -6.80
CA TRP A 149 -1.06 -3.26 -7.79
C TRP A 149 -1.74 -4.52 -8.37
N LEU A 150 -1.19 -5.71 -8.12
CA LEU A 150 -1.71 -6.98 -8.62
C LEU A 150 -2.60 -7.68 -7.59
N THR A 151 -2.41 -7.38 -6.30
CA THR A 151 -3.10 -8.02 -5.17
C THR A 151 -4.45 -7.40 -4.82
N THR A 152 -4.75 -6.20 -5.32
CA THR A 152 -6.03 -5.49 -5.10
C THR A 152 -7.21 -6.11 -5.86
N ASN A 153 -6.97 -7.13 -6.68
CA ASN A 153 -8.01 -7.81 -7.49
C ASN A 153 -8.92 -8.76 -6.70
N VAL A 154 -8.72 -8.91 -5.37
CA VAL A 154 -9.43 -9.95 -4.59
C VAL A 154 -10.87 -9.55 -4.22
N ASP A 155 -11.21 -8.25 -4.17
CA ASP A 155 -12.55 -7.81 -3.77
C ASP A 155 -13.14 -6.78 -4.76
N THR A 156 -13.89 -7.22 -5.76
CA THR A 156 -14.52 -6.37 -6.79
C THR A 156 -15.64 -5.45 -6.27
N SER A 157 -15.96 -5.44 -4.97
CA SER A 157 -17.15 -4.78 -4.41
C SER A 157 -16.96 -3.34 -3.93
N SER A 158 -15.74 -2.80 -3.90
CA SER A 158 -15.46 -1.44 -3.40
C SER A 158 -15.14 -0.45 -4.54
N SER A 159 -15.74 0.74 -4.50
CA SER A 159 -15.54 1.81 -5.51
C SER A 159 -14.06 2.23 -5.70
N GLU A 160 -13.24 2.13 -4.65
CA GLU A 160 -11.80 2.41 -4.76
C GLU A 160 -11.07 1.38 -5.63
N ASN A 161 -11.52 0.11 -5.61
CA ASN A 161 -10.92 -1.00 -6.35
C ASN A 161 -11.17 -0.89 -7.86
N GLU A 162 -12.34 -0.37 -8.27
CA GLU A 162 -12.62 -0.02 -9.67
C GLU A 162 -11.59 0.99 -10.19
N SER A 163 -11.30 2.00 -9.38
CA SER A 163 -10.34 3.04 -9.74
C SER A 163 -8.89 2.54 -9.86
N VAL A 164 -8.52 1.53 -9.06
CA VAL A 164 -7.22 0.86 -9.12
C VAL A 164 -7.16 -0.06 -10.35
N GLN A 165 -8.24 -0.80 -10.62
CA GLN A 165 -8.39 -1.66 -11.79
C GLN A 165 -8.30 -0.87 -13.10
N ASP A 166 -8.96 0.29 -13.17
CA ASP A 166 -8.85 1.22 -14.30
C ASP A 166 -7.41 1.63 -14.57
N CYS A 167 -6.64 1.92 -13.51
CA CYS A 167 -5.24 2.28 -13.66
C CYS A 167 -4.42 1.14 -14.25
N VAL A 168 -4.61 -0.09 -13.75
CA VAL A 168 -3.94 -1.28 -14.28
C VAL A 168 -4.32 -1.50 -15.76
N GLN A 169 -5.59 -1.34 -16.11
CA GLN A 169 -6.06 -1.46 -17.50
C GLN A 169 -5.47 -0.39 -18.41
N ILE A 170 -5.39 0.87 -17.96
CA ILE A 170 -4.76 1.96 -18.71
C ILE A 170 -3.29 1.67 -18.97
N GLU A 171 -2.54 1.23 -17.95
CA GLU A 171 -1.12 0.88 -18.13
C GLU A 171 -0.92 -0.33 -19.03
N TRP A 172 -1.78 -1.35 -18.93
CA TRP A 172 -1.77 -2.47 -19.86
C TRP A 172 -2.01 -2.04 -21.30
N CYS A 173 -3.01 -1.18 -21.55
CA CYS A 173 -3.29 -0.62 -22.87
C CYS A 173 -2.09 0.16 -23.42
N LYS A 174 -1.43 0.98 -22.59
CA LYS A 174 -0.21 1.70 -22.98
C LYS A 174 0.96 0.77 -23.27
N ALA A 175 1.14 -0.29 -22.48
CA ALA A 175 2.19 -1.30 -22.70
C ALA A 175 1.96 -2.07 -24.00
N ARG A 176 0.72 -2.49 -24.25
CA ARG A 176 0.32 -3.16 -25.49
C ARG A 176 0.53 -2.28 -26.73
N ALA A 177 0.12 -1.01 -26.67
CA ALA A 177 0.33 -0.06 -27.76
C ALA A 177 1.82 0.19 -28.06
N ARG A 178 2.68 0.18 -27.03
CA ARG A 178 4.14 0.25 -27.21
C ARG A 178 4.70 -1.00 -27.85
N ALA A 179 4.25 -2.18 -27.42
CA ALA A 179 4.68 -3.45 -28.02
C ALA A 179 4.32 -3.53 -29.52
N ALA A 180 3.12 -3.08 -29.89
CA ALA A 180 2.69 -3.00 -31.29
C ALA A 180 3.56 -2.04 -32.12
N ARG A 181 3.87 -0.84 -31.59
CA ARG A 181 4.77 0.10 -32.27
C ARG A 181 6.19 -0.44 -32.41
N TRP A 182 6.71 -1.12 -31.40
CA TRP A 182 8.03 -1.75 -31.50
C TRP A 182 8.04 -2.79 -32.64
N SER A 183 7.02 -3.66 -32.74
CA SER A 183 6.97 -4.63 -33.83
C SER A 183 6.95 -3.96 -35.20
N GLU A 184 6.20 -2.87 -35.36
CA GLU A 184 6.20 -2.07 -36.60
C GLU A 184 7.58 -1.46 -36.89
N GLU A 185 8.24 -0.87 -35.89
CA GLU A 185 9.59 -0.31 -36.04
C GLU A 185 10.63 -1.37 -36.45
N VAL A 186 10.55 -2.59 -35.91
CA VAL A 186 11.44 -3.70 -36.28
C VAL A 186 11.21 -4.15 -37.73
N GLU A 187 9.95 -4.24 -38.16
CA GLU A 187 9.62 -4.57 -39.55
C GLU A 187 10.10 -3.47 -40.52
N LEU A 188 9.91 -2.19 -40.16
CA LEU A 188 10.39 -1.06 -40.96
C LEU A 188 11.92 -1.03 -41.05
N LEU A 189 12.63 -1.25 -39.95
CA LEU A 189 14.10 -1.33 -39.93
C LEU A 189 14.63 -2.45 -40.81
N ALA A 190 13.96 -3.61 -40.82
CA ALA A 190 14.34 -4.73 -41.67
C ALA A 190 14.19 -4.40 -43.16
N GLU A 191 13.16 -3.62 -43.53
CA GLU A 191 12.94 -3.19 -44.90
C GLU A 191 13.89 -2.07 -45.32
N GLU A 192 14.24 -1.13 -44.44
CA GLU A 192 15.22 -0.06 -44.72
C GLU A 192 16.66 -0.58 -44.93
N MET A 193 17.01 -1.70 -44.29
CA MET A 193 18.34 -2.31 -44.41
C MET A 193 18.51 -3.20 -45.66
N ARG A 194 17.46 -3.35 -46.47
CA ARG A 194 17.41 -4.24 -47.64
C ARG A 194 17.61 -3.48 -48.95
#